data_AF-A0A6G0I577-F1
#
_entry.id   AF-A0A6G0I577-F1
#
_cell.length_a   1.000
_cell.length_b   1.000
_cell.length_c   1.000
_cell.angle_alpha   90.00
_cell.angle_beta   90.00
_cell.angle_gamma   90.00
#
_symmetry.space_group_name_H-M   'P 1'
#
loop_
_entity.id
_entity.type
_entity.pdbx_description
1 polymer ?
#
loop_
_entity_poly.entity_id
_entity_poly.type
_entity_poly.pdbx_seq_one_letter_code
_entity_poly.pdbx_strand_id
1 'polypeptide(L)'
;MCFWTGPAETDPSVPVRRPGTAHHRRHCLQTSPSSSSPSATAWRVPQYGGLNSGAVYICTEDSFPIRRLQQLIREQSELRSDVPSSLISGLRFSDHVYIEHAADLDSLQVCLSRRVPLLLARGLVRLLVVDSVAALFRCEFQAADWLERTKQLLSFSSTLHHLSLEFTTPVLCINQVTDVFDSSGDSLGPLSSNVSPALGLAWANQVMVRLMMRRLHMTVARGDQCSVLRRLEKGVRSSRVLSAMTPSIRLSLVGLLLLLSLVSSDTIDPSLEDLTNRNADFATRLYRAVSSRTDDNVFLSTFTLSTALAALLSATSGPTQDQLLLGLSLTGLDPETLPDLFQNLTNILQGNPALNLKQGVGIFPPQSFQVSSSYLDLLQTRFGGIAQSLAYTVPQEAIDTINRWAQDQTGDKVQELVTHLDPQTQLLLATATYYQTHFSPSFNSSSTQDERFYVDKYHVVMVPMMFRADKYFLAYDRSVKVGVLKLPMTDGAAMLVLLPDEEVDVTAVEEEVTAEKIKAWIRQLKKTRLEVQLPRFLLEQSYALRDILQTLDITKVFQDDAEIINMDGVPKLTQVYHKSVMSVDETSDDTTGGGVNVFSSLPPRLTVNRPFIFIIYHQTTGSVLSMGRVIDPTKK
;
A
#
# COMPACT_ATOMS: atom_id res chain seq x y z
N MET A 1 -9.90 -10.42 26.59
CA MET A 1 -9.26 -11.72 26.93
C MET A 1 -10.28 -12.81 26.68
N CYS A 2 -10.04 -13.85 25.91
CA CYS A 2 -11.07 -14.86 25.61
C CYS A 2 -10.53 -16.26 25.98
N PHE A 3 -11.31 -17.08 26.71
CA PHE A 3 -10.97 -18.48 27.02
C PHE A 3 -11.68 -19.45 26.07
N TRP A 4 -11.13 -20.64 25.91
CA TRP A 4 -11.65 -21.70 25.04
C TRP A 4 -11.46 -23.07 25.68
N THR A 5 -12.42 -23.97 25.48
CA THR A 5 -12.45 -25.33 26.04
C THR A 5 -12.96 -26.31 24.98
N GLY A 6 -12.28 -27.43 24.75
CA GLY A 6 -12.70 -28.43 23.77
C GLY A 6 -13.93 -29.27 24.15
N PRO A 7 -14.60 -29.96 23.19
CA PRO A 7 -15.64 -30.92 23.47
C PRO A 7 -15.03 -32.29 23.83
N ALA A 8 -15.75 -33.05 24.65
CA ALA A 8 -15.49 -34.46 24.91
C ALA A 8 -16.41 -35.30 24.01
N GLU A 9 -15.84 -36.23 23.25
CA GLU A 9 -16.50 -37.48 22.81
C GLU A 9 -15.78 -38.62 23.55
N THR A 10 -16.37 -39.75 23.93
CA THR A 10 -17.38 -40.61 23.26
C THR A 10 -18.16 -41.43 24.31
N ASP A 11 -19.39 -41.87 24.01
CA ASP A 11 -19.64 -43.29 23.70
C ASP A 11 -21.06 -43.55 23.12
N PRO A 12 -21.24 -44.59 22.28
CA PRO A 12 -22.36 -44.75 21.37
C PRO A 12 -23.47 -45.61 21.98
N SER A 13 -24.72 -45.31 21.65
CA SER A 13 -25.77 -46.34 21.45
C SER A 13 -27.13 -45.70 21.17
N VAL A 14 -27.59 -45.80 19.92
CA VAL A 14 -29.02 -45.87 19.62
C VAL A 14 -29.22 -47.07 18.70
N PRO A 15 -29.97 -48.11 19.13
CA PRO A 15 -30.34 -49.20 18.25
C PRO A 15 -31.61 -48.85 17.47
N VAL A 16 -31.65 -49.43 16.28
CA VAL A 16 -32.76 -49.47 15.32
C VAL A 16 -34.04 -50.01 15.97
N ARG A 17 -35.18 -49.35 15.70
CA ARG A 17 -36.52 -49.90 15.98
C ARG A 17 -36.84 -51.06 15.04
N ARG A 18 -37.23 -52.21 15.61
CA ARG A 18 -38.37 -53.03 15.14
C ARG A 18 -39.16 -53.56 16.35
N PRO A 19 -40.47 -53.85 16.20
CA PRO A 19 -41.41 -53.92 17.30
C PRO A 19 -41.59 -55.35 17.84
N GLY A 20 -41.99 -55.47 19.11
CA GLY A 20 -42.39 -56.77 19.67
C GLY A 20 -42.58 -56.77 21.18
N THR A 21 -43.83 -56.55 21.59
CA THR A 21 -44.56 -57.31 22.62
C THR A 21 -43.97 -57.56 24.02
N ALA A 22 -44.81 -57.16 24.99
CA ALA A 22 -45.28 -57.96 26.12
C ALA A 22 -44.63 -57.77 27.51
N HIS A 23 -45.53 -57.35 28.41
CA HIS A 23 -45.78 -57.88 29.75
C HIS A 23 -44.90 -57.47 30.95
N HIS A 24 -45.51 -56.57 31.72
CA HIS A 24 -46.05 -56.81 33.08
C HIS A 24 -45.24 -56.45 34.34
N ARG A 25 -45.95 -55.62 35.14
CA ARG A 25 -46.13 -55.61 36.61
C ARG A 25 -44.97 -55.04 37.44
N ARG A 26 -45.18 -53.84 38.00
CA ARG A 26 -45.79 -53.53 39.32
C ARG A 26 -44.91 -53.98 40.49
N HIS A 27 -44.31 -53.04 41.22
CA HIS A 27 -44.85 -52.58 42.51
C HIS A 27 -44.08 -51.39 43.09
N CYS A 28 -44.83 -50.40 43.57
CA CYS A 28 -44.43 -49.30 44.43
C CYS A 28 -44.04 -49.79 45.84
N LEU A 29 -43.22 -49.01 46.55
CA LEU A 29 -43.47 -48.42 47.89
C LEU A 29 -42.15 -47.75 48.36
N GLN A 30 -42.11 -46.41 48.37
CA GLN A 30 -42.25 -45.52 49.55
C GLN A 30 -40.90 -45.17 50.22
N THR A 31 -40.43 -43.93 50.02
CA THR A 31 -40.51 -42.84 51.02
C THR A 31 -39.71 -41.61 50.54
N SER A 32 -40.43 -40.50 50.36
CA SER A 32 -39.94 -39.11 50.37
C SER A 32 -40.13 -38.55 51.81
N PRO A 33 -39.65 -37.33 52.20
CA PRO A 33 -39.21 -36.21 51.36
C PRO A 33 -37.96 -35.43 51.85
N SER A 34 -37.28 -34.72 50.94
CA SER A 34 -37.10 -33.26 51.06
C SER A 34 -36.28 -32.70 49.89
N SER A 35 -36.95 -31.84 49.14
CA SER A 35 -36.51 -30.85 48.16
C SER A 35 -35.00 -30.56 48.02
N SER A 36 -34.44 -30.86 46.85
CA SER A 36 -33.69 -29.85 46.09
C SER A 36 -33.71 -30.20 44.60
N SER A 37 -34.13 -29.22 43.80
CA SER A 37 -34.09 -29.21 42.34
C SER A 37 -32.65 -29.43 41.82
N PRO A 38 -32.43 -30.14 40.69
CA PRO A 38 -31.10 -30.27 40.12
C PRO A 38 -30.72 -28.95 39.45
N SER A 39 -29.94 -28.14 40.15
CA SER A 39 -29.28 -26.95 39.62
C SER A 39 -28.09 -27.35 38.75
N ALA A 40 -28.07 -26.78 37.54
CA ALA A 40 -26.92 -26.47 36.69
C ALA A 40 -25.56 -27.08 37.09
N THR A 41 -25.08 -28.02 36.26
CA THR A 41 -23.72 -28.56 36.30
C THR A 41 -22.70 -27.44 36.07
N ALA A 42 -22.12 -26.94 37.17
CA ALA A 42 -20.99 -26.02 37.15
C ALA A 42 -19.68 -26.82 37.17
N TRP A 43 -18.82 -26.58 36.18
CA TRP A 43 -17.41 -26.96 36.15
C TRP A 43 -16.74 -26.49 37.45
N ARG A 44 -16.48 -27.42 38.38
CA ARG A 44 -15.65 -27.15 39.55
C ARG A 44 -14.18 -27.10 39.08
N VAL A 45 -13.61 -25.91 39.05
CA VAL A 45 -12.14 -25.74 39.09
C VAL A 45 -11.67 -26.47 40.36
N PRO A 46 -10.71 -27.41 40.30
CA PRO A 46 -10.12 -27.97 41.52
C PRO A 46 -9.61 -26.78 42.33
N GLN A 47 -9.94 -26.68 43.62
CA GLN A 47 -9.78 -25.44 44.42
C GLN A 47 -8.42 -24.74 44.22
N TYR A 48 -7.35 -25.47 43.89
CA TYR A 48 -6.01 -24.93 43.56
C TYR A 48 -5.30 -25.65 42.38
N GLY A 49 -6.03 -26.23 41.41
CA GLY A 49 -5.44 -27.00 40.30
C GLY A 49 -4.76 -26.13 39.21
N GLY A 50 -3.58 -26.55 38.73
CA GLY A 50 -2.84 -25.91 37.63
C GLY A 50 -1.66 -25.01 38.05
N LEU A 51 -1.46 -24.78 39.35
CA LEU A 51 -0.44 -23.86 39.89
C LEU A 51 1.02 -24.25 39.62
N ASN A 52 1.29 -25.50 39.20
CA ASN A 52 2.64 -25.99 38.89
C ASN A 52 2.78 -26.47 37.43
N SER A 53 1.86 -26.05 36.55
CA SER A 53 1.90 -26.40 35.11
C SER A 53 2.48 -25.24 34.31
N GLY A 54 3.29 -25.55 33.29
CA GLY A 54 3.89 -24.54 32.44
C GLY A 54 2.90 -23.86 31.49
N ALA A 55 3.32 -22.73 30.93
CA ALA A 55 2.56 -21.99 29.93
C ALA A 55 3.45 -21.63 28.73
N VAL A 56 2.90 -21.65 27.53
CA VAL A 56 3.52 -21.03 26.35
C VAL A 56 2.94 -19.64 26.20
N TYR A 57 3.80 -18.63 26.06
CA TYR A 57 3.43 -17.26 25.76
C TYR A 57 4.03 -16.85 24.42
N ILE A 58 3.18 -16.70 23.41
CA ILE A 58 3.58 -16.26 22.08
C ILE A 58 3.42 -14.75 22.01
N CYS A 59 4.54 -14.04 21.88
CA CYS A 59 4.58 -12.61 21.64
C CYS A 59 4.62 -12.35 20.13
N THR A 60 3.67 -11.56 19.62
CA THR A 60 3.60 -11.20 18.19
C THR A 60 3.93 -9.74 17.91
N GLU A 61 4.03 -8.90 18.94
CA GLU A 61 4.28 -7.45 18.79
C GLU A 61 5.28 -6.93 19.82
N ASP A 62 5.01 -7.13 21.11
CA ASP A 62 5.83 -6.60 22.20
C ASP A 62 6.81 -7.63 22.78
N SER A 63 7.85 -7.15 23.48
CA SER A 63 8.67 -8.02 24.32
C SER A 63 7.84 -8.61 25.47
N PHE A 64 8.10 -9.86 25.86
CA PHE A 64 7.43 -10.49 26.98
C PHE A 64 7.46 -9.57 28.23
N PRO A 65 6.31 -9.28 28.87
CA PRO A 65 6.20 -8.26 29.91
C PRO A 65 6.75 -8.72 31.27
N ILE A 66 8.04 -9.07 31.31
CA ILE A 66 8.71 -9.69 32.46
C ILE A 66 8.66 -8.82 33.72
N ARG A 67 8.80 -7.48 33.57
CA ARG A 67 8.70 -6.54 34.70
C ARG A 67 7.32 -6.56 35.34
N ARG A 68 6.26 -6.64 34.51
CA ARG A 68 4.88 -6.71 35.00
C ARG A 68 4.60 -8.07 35.64
N LEU A 69 5.11 -9.16 35.08
CA LEU A 69 5.02 -10.47 35.70
C LEU A 69 5.71 -10.49 37.07
N GLN A 70 6.93 -9.97 37.18
CA GLN A 70 7.66 -9.88 38.45
C GLN A 70 6.90 -9.06 39.50
N GLN A 71 6.27 -7.95 39.09
CA GLN A 71 5.42 -7.18 39.98
C GLN A 71 4.22 -8.01 40.47
N LEU A 72 3.52 -8.69 39.56
CA LEU A 72 2.38 -9.56 39.92
C LEU A 72 2.80 -10.70 40.85
N ILE A 73 4.01 -11.25 40.70
CA ILE A 73 4.56 -12.30 41.57
C ILE A 73 4.76 -11.77 43.00
N ARG A 74 5.35 -10.59 43.16
CA ARG A 74 5.58 -9.97 44.48
C ARG A 74 4.28 -9.68 45.24
N GLU A 75 3.21 -9.39 44.51
CA GLU A 75 1.91 -9.01 45.06
C GLU A 75 0.93 -10.20 45.20
N GLN A 76 1.32 -11.45 44.86
CA GLN A 76 0.39 -12.60 44.85
C GLN A 76 -0.30 -12.85 46.20
N SER A 77 0.41 -12.68 47.32
CA SER A 77 -0.14 -12.87 48.67
C SER A 77 -1.28 -11.90 48.99
N GLU A 78 -1.30 -10.73 48.35
CA GLU A 78 -2.38 -9.74 48.49
C GLU A 78 -3.45 -9.91 47.40
N LEU A 79 -3.06 -10.27 46.18
CA LEU A 79 -3.97 -10.44 45.04
C LEU A 79 -4.84 -11.70 45.14
N ARG A 80 -4.39 -12.73 45.87
CA ARG A 80 -5.06 -14.02 46.05
C ARG A 80 -5.24 -14.35 47.52
N SER A 81 -5.97 -13.50 48.25
CA SER A 81 -6.34 -13.76 49.65
C SER A 81 -7.22 -15.01 49.83
N ASP A 82 -7.74 -15.57 48.74
CA ASP A 82 -8.51 -16.82 48.66
C ASP A 82 -7.63 -18.09 48.65
N VAL A 83 -6.30 -17.95 48.54
CA VAL A 83 -5.34 -19.06 48.49
C VAL A 83 -4.45 -19.08 49.74
N PRO A 84 -4.21 -20.23 50.38
CA PRO A 84 -3.32 -20.31 51.54
C PRO A 84 -1.91 -19.80 51.24
N SER A 85 -1.39 -18.91 52.10
CA SER A 85 -0.07 -18.30 51.92
C SER A 85 1.07 -19.33 51.87
N SER A 86 0.91 -20.48 52.55
CA SER A 86 1.85 -21.60 52.50
C SER A 86 1.98 -22.18 51.09
N LEU A 87 0.89 -22.25 50.34
CA LEU A 87 0.89 -22.71 48.95
C LEU A 87 1.54 -21.69 48.02
N ILE A 88 1.22 -20.39 48.18
CA ILE A 88 1.82 -19.31 47.39
C ILE A 88 3.35 -19.26 47.59
N SER A 89 3.81 -19.41 48.83
CA SER A 89 5.24 -19.37 49.16
C SER A 89 6.05 -20.55 48.61
N GLY A 90 5.39 -21.68 48.30
CA GLY A 90 6.03 -22.87 47.73
C GLY A 90 6.10 -22.87 46.20
N LEU A 91 5.48 -21.90 45.52
CA LEU A 91 5.41 -21.84 44.07
C LEU A 91 6.47 -20.91 43.47
N ARG A 92 7.12 -21.37 42.40
CA ARG A 92 8.02 -20.56 41.59
C ARG A 92 7.29 -20.09 40.33
N PHE A 93 6.59 -18.97 40.44
CA PHE A 93 5.71 -18.44 39.40
C PHE A 93 6.38 -18.11 38.05
N SER A 94 7.71 -17.96 38.02
CA SER A 94 8.49 -17.74 36.80
C SER A 94 8.93 -19.04 36.10
N ASP A 95 8.84 -20.17 36.79
CA ASP A 95 9.36 -21.43 36.27
C ASP A 95 8.36 -22.00 35.24
N HIS A 96 8.89 -22.56 34.15
CA HIS A 96 8.10 -23.21 33.09
C HIS A 96 7.20 -22.25 32.26
N VAL A 97 7.60 -20.98 32.11
CA VAL A 97 7.03 -20.08 31.09
C VAL A 97 7.90 -20.12 29.84
N TYR A 98 7.39 -20.73 28.78
CA TYR A 98 8.05 -20.81 27.48
C TYR A 98 7.64 -19.60 26.63
N ILE A 99 8.59 -18.74 26.31
CA ILE A 99 8.34 -17.51 25.55
C ILE A 99 8.74 -17.76 24.11
N GLU A 100 7.80 -17.58 23.19
CA GLU A 100 8.03 -17.67 21.75
C GLU A 100 7.76 -16.30 21.13
N HIS A 101 8.58 -15.92 20.15
CA HIS A 101 8.41 -14.68 19.39
C HIS A 101 8.05 -15.03 17.95
N ALA A 102 6.91 -14.54 17.48
CA ALA A 102 6.43 -14.75 16.12
C ALA A 102 6.22 -13.41 15.43
N ALA A 103 7.13 -13.02 14.54
CA ALA A 103 7.15 -11.72 13.87
C ALA A 103 6.20 -11.64 12.66
N ASP A 104 5.77 -12.78 12.12
CA ASP A 104 4.91 -12.93 10.93
C ASP A 104 3.99 -14.17 11.08
N LEU A 105 2.99 -14.30 10.20
CA LEU A 105 2.05 -15.44 10.22
C LEU A 105 2.74 -16.79 10.00
N ASP A 106 3.78 -16.86 9.17
CA ASP A 106 4.51 -18.11 8.90
C ASP A 106 5.21 -18.61 10.16
N SER A 107 5.91 -17.72 10.87
CA SER A 107 6.56 -18.01 12.14
C SER A 107 5.55 -18.42 13.22
N LEU A 108 4.40 -17.77 13.26
CA LEU A 108 3.30 -18.13 14.16
C LEU A 108 2.75 -19.53 13.84
N GLN A 109 2.55 -19.82 12.55
CA GLN A 109 2.05 -21.11 12.10
C GLN A 109 3.05 -22.23 12.37
N VAL A 110 4.35 -22.01 12.18
CA VAL A 110 5.41 -22.96 12.54
C VAL A 110 5.43 -23.19 14.06
N CYS A 111 5.28 -22.14 14.86
CA CYS A 111 5.20 -22.26 16.31
C CYS A 111 4.02 -23.14 16.74
N LEU A 112 2.82 -22.87 16.21
CA LEU A 112 1.60 -23.59 16.57
C LEU A 112 1.51 -25.01 16.00
N SER A 113 2.08 -25.27 14.82
CA SER A 113 1.99 -26.58 14.16
C SER A 113 3.11 -27.55 14.57
N ARG A 114 4.24 -27.04 15.10
CA ARG A 114 5.40 -27.88 15.44
C ARG A 114 5.82 -27.75 16.91
N ARG A 115 6.09 -26.53 17.38
CA ARG A 115 6.71 -26.32 18.70
C ARG A 115 5.73 -26.52 19.86
N VAL A 116 4.55 -25.91 19.76
CA VAL A 116 3.50 -26.00 20.79
C VAL A 116 3.00 -27.42 21.01
N PRO A 117 2.67 -28.22 19.96
CA PRO A 117 2.30 -29.63 20.13
C PRO A 117 3.34 -30.45 20.88
N LEU A 118 4.64 -30.22 20.64
CA LEU A 118 5.71 -30.95 21.32
C LEU A 118 5.73 -30.66 22.83
N LEU A 119 5.50 -29.40 23.22
CA LEU A 119 5.44 -29.02 24.64
C LEU A 119 4.18 -29.58 25.32
N LEU A 120 3.04 -29.58 24.60
CA LEU A 120 1.77 -30.11 25.07
C LEU A 120 1.81 -31.65 25.22
N ALA A 121 2.30 -32.36 24.21
CA ALA A 121 2.41 -33.82 24.21
C ALA A 121 3.34 -34.35 25.30
N ARG A 122 4.38 -33.58 25.66
CA ARG A 122 5.29 -33.89 26.78
C ARG A 122 4.72 -33.51 28.15
N GLY A 123 3.53 -32.90 28.20
CA GLY A 123 2.88 -32.46 29.44
C GLY A 123 3.61 -31.31 30.14
N LEU A 124 4.52 -30.61 29.44
CA LEU A 124 5.33 -29.52 30.00
C LEU A 124 4.52 -28.23 30.17
N VAL A 125 3.48 -28.06 29.36
CA VAL A 125 2.61 -26.88 29.37
C VAL A 125 1.13 -27.29 29.36
N ARG A 126 0.29 -26.49 30.02
CA ARG A 126 -1.17 -26.65 30.07
C ARG A 126 -1.93 -25.35 29.84
N LEU A 127 -1.24 -24.34 29.31
CA LEU A 127 -1.83 -23.05 28.93
C LEU A 127 -1.07 -22.51 27.72
N LEU A 128 -1.81 -22.09 26.69
CA LEU A 128 -1.26 -21.36 25.56
C LEU A 128 -1.81 -19.92 25.58
N VAL A 129 -0.93 -18.93 25.53
CA VAL A 129 -1.27 -17.51 25.45
C VAL A 129 -0.71 -16.94 24.16
N VAL A 130 -1.52 -16.23 23.39
CA VAL A 130 -1.13 -15.51 22.17
C VAL A 130 -1.39 -14.02 22.36
N ASP A 131 -0.33 -13.23 22.38
CA ASP A 131 -0.35 -11.77 22.61
C ASP A 131 0.39 -11.02 21.50
N SER A 132 -0.27 -10.40 20.53
CA SER A 132 -1.72 -10.36 20.25
C SER A 132 -2.06 -10.91 18.87
N VAL A 133 -3.19 -11.61 18.72
CA VAL A 133 -3.62 -12.12 17.40
C VAL A 133 -3.89 -10.95 16.45
N ALA A 134 -4.44 -9.86 16.98
CA ALA A 134 -4.78 -8.70 16.18
C ALA A 134 -3.59 -7.98 15.54
N ALA A 135 -2.38 -8.08 16.11
CA ALA A 135 -1.19 -7.42 15.56
C ALA A 135 -0.84 -7.92 14.16
N LEU A 136 -0.72 -9.24 13.98
CA LEU A 136 -0.29 -9.85 12.72
C LEU A 136 -1.35 -9.67 11.62
N PHE A 137 -2.62 -9.91 11.95
CA PHE A 137 -3.71 -9.79 10.98
C PHE A 137 -4.10 -8.34 10.63
N ARG A 138 -3.66 -7.35 11.41
CA ARG A 138 -3.73 -5.91 11.03
C ARG A 138 -2.53 -5.47 10.20
N CYS A 139 -1.38 -6.12 10.38
CA CYS A 139 -0.16 -5.75 9.67
C CYS A 139 -0.08 -6.39 8.28
N GLU A 140 -0.65 -7.58 8.09
CA GLU A 140 -0.51 -8.35 6.85
C GLU A 140 -1.65 -8.17 5.83
N PHE A 141 -2.83 -7.70 6.22
CA PHE A 141 -4.00 -7.61 5.33
C PHE A 141 -4.61 -6.22 5.28
N GLN A 142 -4.96 -5.73 4.08
CA GLN A 142 -5.72 -4.51 3.86
C GLN A 142 -7.24 -4.77 3.95
N ALA A 143 -8.06 -3.71 3.88
CA ALA A 143 -9.53 -3.85 3.84
C ALA A 143 -10.02 -4.60 2.58
N ALA A 144 -9.29 -4.47 1.46
CA ALA A 144 -9.56 -5.18 0.21
C ALA A 144 -9.24 -6.68 0.28
N ASP A 145 -8.26 -7.09 1.09
CA ASP A 145 -7.83 -8.49 1.26
C ASP A 145 -8.75 -9.28 2.22
N TRP A 146 -9.99 -8.81 2.44
CA TRP A 146 -10.88 -9.36 3.45
C TRP A 146 -11.12 -10.86 3.28
N LEU A 147 -11.12 -11.37 2.04
CA LEU A 147 -11.33 -12.79 1.75
C LEU A 147 -10.14 -13.64 2.18
N GLU A 148 -8.91 -13.27 1.78
CA GLU A 148 -7.70 -14.00 2.18
C GLU A 148 -7.43 -13.83 3.67
N ARG A 149 -7.62 -12.63 4.22
CA ARG A 149 -7.61 -12.38 5.66
C ARG A 149 -8.58 -13.29 6.41
N THR A 150 -9.81 -13.43 5.90
CA THR A 150 -10.83 -14.30 6.50
C THR A 150 -10.41 -15.77 6.44
N LYS A 151 -9.89 -16.23 5.30
CA LYS A 151 -9.39 -17.60 5.12
C LYS A 151 -8.24 -17.90 6.07
N GLN A 152 -7.29 -16.99 6.21
CA GLN A 152 -6.13 -17.12 7.10
C GLN A 152 -6.56 -17.07 8.58
N LEU A 153 -7.48 -16.18 8.96
CA LEU A 153 -8.06 -16.16 10.31
C LEU A 153 -8.80 -17.46 10.64
N LEU A 154 -9.54 -18.03 9.67
CA LEU A 154 -10.22 -19.31 9.84
C LEU A 154 -9.22 -20.45 9.98
N SER A 155 -8.19 -20.51 9.16
CA SER A 155 -7.11 -21.50 9.24
C SER A 155 -6.38 -21.44 10.60
N PHE A 156 -6.01 -20.24 11.01
CA PHE A 156 -5.39 -19.98 12.30
C PHE A 156 -6.29 -20.38 13.47
N SER A 157 -7.57 -19.97 13.43
CA SER A 157 -8.54 -20.36 14.46
C SER A 157 -8.71 -21.88 14.53
N SER A 158 -8.79 -22.56 13.38
CA SER A 158 -8.88 -24.02 13.28
C SER A 158 -7.70 -24.72 13.95
N THR A 159 -6.48 -24.20 13.75
CA THR A 159 -5.27 -24.72 14.39
C THR A 159 -5.34 -24.58 15.92
N LEU A 160 -5.79 -23.43 16.42
CA LEU A 160 -5.95 -23.22 17.86
C LEU A 160 -7.04 -24.11 18.47
N HIS A 161 -8.14 -24.32 17.74
CA HIS A 161 -9.18 -25.26 18.14
C HIS A 161 -8.60 -26.66 18.26
N HIS A 162 -7.91 -27.13 17.22
CA HIS A 162 -7.31 -28.46 17.20
C HIS A 162 -6.40 -28.68 18.41
N LEU A 163 -5.49 -27.74 18.70
CA LEU A 163 -4.61 -27.81 19.87
C LEU A 163 -5.39 -27.87 21.20
N SER A 164 -6.47 -27.10 21.31
CA SER A 164 -7.31 -27.10 22.51
C SER A 164 -8.08 -28.40 22.68
N LEU A 165 -8.58 -28.99 21.58
CA LEU A 165 -9.33 -30.25 21.60
C LEU A 165 -8.40 -31.42 21.92
N GLU A 166 -7.31 -31.55 21.16
CA GLU A 166 -6.38 -32.68 21.22
C GLU A 166 -5.71 -32.79 22.60
N PHE A 167 -5.27 -31.66 23.15
CA PHE A 167 -4.52 -31.63 24.40
C PHE A 167 -5.33 -31.15 25.61
N THR A 168 -6.66 -30.97 25.46
CA THR A 168 -7.55 -30.43 26.51
C THR A 168 -6.96 -29.19 27.18
N THR A 169 -6.34 -28.30 26.39
CA THR A 169 -5.56 -27.17 26.89
C THR A 169 -6.26 -25.84 26.60
N PRO A 170 -6.40 -24.94 27.60
CA PRO A 170 -6.93 -23.60 27.36
C PRO A 170 -5.99 -22.78 26.48
N VAL A 171 -6.59 -22.14 25.47
CA VAL A 171 -5.93 -21.16 24.60
C VAL A 171 -6.49 -19.77 24.88
N LEU A 172 -5.60 -18.83 25.22
CA LEU A 172 -5.92 -17.44 25.53
C LEU A 172 -5.37 -16.53 24.43
N CYS A 173 -6.26 -15.92 23.65
CA CYS A 173 -5.89 -14.88 22.71
C CYS A 173 -6.11 -13.51 23.35
N ILE A 174 -5.04 -12.71 23.41
CA ILE A 174 -5.08 -11.31 23.81
C ILE A 174 -5.25 -10.50 22.52
N ASN A 175 -6.18 -9.55 22.54
CA ASN A 175 -6.36 -8.58 21.47
C ASN A 175 -6.20 -7.20 22.09
N GLN A 176 -5.20 -6.46 21.61
CA GLN A 176 -5.09 -5.04 21.90
C GLN A 176 -5.94 -4.28 20.86
N VAL A 177 -6.89 -3.47 21.33
CA VAL A 177 -7.48 -2.25 20.71
C VAL A 177 -8.93 -2.07 21.19
N THR A 178 -9.18 -0.82 21.57
CA THR A 178 -10.42 -0.13 21.88
C THR A 178 -11.43 -0.18 20.73
N ASP A 179 -12.68 -0.43 21.06
CA ASP A 179 -13.81 -0.37 20.14
C ASP A 179 -13.84 0.96 19.37
N VAL A 180 -14.04 0.91 18.05
CA VAL A 180 -14.33 2.10 17.24
C VAL A 180 -15.75 2.54 17.58
N PHE A 181 -15.90 3.69 18.22
CA PHE A 181 -17.19 4.36 18.33
C PHE A 181 -17.42 5.11 17.01
N ASP A 182 -18.33 4.61 16.18
CA ASP A 182 -18.79 5.39 15.02
C ASP A 182 -19.51 6.64 15.51
N SER A 183 -18.92 7.80 15.23
CA SER A 183 -19.59 9.09 15.22
C SER A 183 -19.82 9.53 13.78
N SER A 184 -20.65 8.78 13.05
CA SER A 184 -21.24 9.23 11.80
C SER A 184 -22.70 8.78 11.78
N GLY A 185 -23.59 9.74 11.92
CA GLY A 185 -25.03 9.51 11.88
C GLY A 185 -25.46 9.10 10.47
N ASP A 186 -25.99 7.89 10.35
CA ASP A 186 -27.23 7.62 9.62
C ASP A 186 -27.64 6.17 9.87
N SER A 187 -28.62 5.95 10.75
CA SER A 187 -29.27 4.65 10.93
C SER A 187 -30.60 4.82 11.67
N LEU A 188 -31.70 4.69 10.94
CA LEU A 188 -33.02 4.38 11.49
C LEU A 188 -32.97 2.95 12.07
N GLY A 189 -32.78 2.83 13.39
CA GLY A 189 -32.87 1.56 14.14
C GLY A 189 -32.59 1.76 15.63
N PRO A 190 -33.23 1.01 16.56
CA PRO A 190 -33.18 1.34 17.99
C PRO A 190 -31.85 0.95 18.63
N LEU A 191 -31.17 1.96 19.17
CA LEU A 191 -30.11 2.00 20.21
C LEU A 191 -29.68 0.65 20.84
N SER A 192 -28.47 0.19 20.50
CA SER A 192 -27.53 -0.40 21.47
C SER A 192 -26.10 -0.36 20.91
N SER A 193 -25.19 0.34 21.61
CA SER A 193 -23.72 0.44 21.43
C SER A 193 -23.13 -0.31 20.21
N ASN A 194 -22.73 0.43 19.17
CA ASN A 194 -21.98 -0.09 18.02
C ASN A 194 -20.56 -0.49 18.44
N VAL A 195 -20.40 -1.72 18.94
CA VAL A 195 -19.10 -2.34 19.21
C VAL A 195 -18.84 -3.38 18.12
N SER A 196 -17.90 -3.10 17.23
CA SER A 196 -17.48 -4.03 16.18
C SER A 196 -16.22 -4.81 16.59
N PRO A 197 -16.15 -6.14 16.37
CA PRO A 197 -14.99 -6.92 16.74
C PRO A 197 -13.78 -6.54 15.87
N ALA A 198 -12.66 -6.18 16.50
CA ALA A 198 -11.47 -5.68 15.79
C ALA A 198 -10.82 -6.66 14.78
N LEU A 199 -11.14 -7.96 14.88
CA LEU A 199 -10.70 -9.00 13.94
C LEU A 199 -11.82 -9.45 12.97
N GLY A 200 -12.95 -8.75 12.95
CA GLY A 200 -14.10 -9.04 12.08
C GLY A 200 -15.04 -10.12 12.63
N LEU A 201 -16.17 -10.28 11.94
CA LEU A 201 -17.24 -11.22 12.32
C LEU A 201 -16.81 -12.69 12.21
N ALA A 202 -15.97 -13.02 11.23
CA ALA A 202 -15.45 -14.39 11.06
C ALA A 202 -14.69 -14.87 12.30
N TRP A 203 -13.74 -14.06 12.79
CA TRP A 203 -13.04 -14.35 14.04
C TRP A 203 -13.99 -14.35 15.23
N ALA A 204 -14.88 -13.36 15.33
CA ALA A 204 -15.84 -13.25 16.42
C ALA A 204 -16.77 -14.47 16.57
N ASN A 205 -17.09 -15.15 15.47
CA ASN A 205 -17.87 -16.39 15.44
C ASN A 205 -17.05 -17.62 15.82
N GLN A 206 -15.75 -17.57 15.51
CA GLN A 206 -14.74 -18.44 16.09
C GLN A 206 -14.32 -17.87 17.44
N VAL A 207 -15.21 -17.50 18.38
CA VAL A 207 -14.85 -17.23 19.79
C VAL A 207 -15.82 -17.96 20.71
N MET A 208 -15.35 -18.88 21.56
CA MET A 208 -16.23 -19.57 22.52
C MET A 208 -16.56 -18.74 23.76
N VAL A 209 -15.57 -18.13 24.40
CA VAL A 209 -15.79 -17.33 25.62
C VAL A 209 -15.12 -15.98 25.46
N ARG A 210 -15.87 -14.90 25.71
CA ARG A 210 -15.33 -13.54 25.75
C ARG A 210 -15.16 -13.09 27.19
N LEU A 211 -13.99 -12.57 27.53
CA LEU A 211 -13.76 -11.79 28.75
C LEU A 211 -13.39 -10.36 28.37
N MET A 212 -14.07 -9.42 28.98
CA MET A 212 -13.89 -8.00 28.75
C MET A 212 -13.26 -7.40 30.01
N MET A 213 -12.22 -6.59 29.83
CA MET A 213 -11.67 -5.80 30.92
C MET A 213 -12.22 -4.39 30.80
N ARG A 214 -13.15 -4.03 31.68
CA ARG A 214 -13.72 -2.69 31.74
C ARG A 214 -12.91 -1.82 32.69
N ARG A 215 -12.46 -0.66 32.20
CA ARG A 215 -11.87 0.38 33.06
C ARG A 215 -12.98 1.00 33.90
N LEU A 216 -12.79 1.06 35.21
CA LEU A 216 -13.70 1.73 36.12
C LEU A 216 -13.21 3.16 36.35
N HIS A 217 -14.12 4.06 36.70
CA HIS A 217 -13.81 5.48 36.96
C HIS A 217 -13.05 5.71 38.28
N MET A 218 -12.82 4.64 39.05
CA MET A 218 -12.10 4.73 40.32
C MET A 218 -10.61 4.48 40.13
N THR A 219 -9.80 5.35 40.72
CA THR A 219 -8.35 5.19 40.87
C THR A 219 -8.03 4.74 42.28
N VAL A 220 -7.05 3.85 42.39
CA VAL A 220 -6.47 3.44 43.68
C VAL A 220 -5.02 3.93 43.69
N ALA A 221 -4.68 4.73 44.70
CA ALA A 221 -3.32 5.21 44.92
C ALA A 221 -2.65 4.38 46.04
N ARG A 222 -1.41 3.96 45.81
CA ARG A 222 -0.59 3.26 46.80
C ARG A 222 0.85 3.78 46.71
N GLY A 223 1.27 4.57 47.69
CA GLY A 223 2.50 5.36 47.60
C GLY A 223 2.42 6.38 46.46
N ASP A 224 3.50 6.54 45.68
CA ASP A 224 3.56 7.46 44.54
C ASP A 224 2.90 6.91 43.25
N GLN A 225 2.29 5.72 43.30
CA GLN A 225 1.67 5.09 42.13
C GLN A 225 0.13 5.17 42.18
N CYS A 226 -0.46 5.69 41.11
CA CYS A 226 -1.91 5.76 40.91
C CYS A 226 -2.32 4.79 39.79
N SER A 227 -3.21 3.84 40.10
CA SER A 227 -3.68 2.83 39.14
C SER A 227 -5.20 2.89 38.98
N VAL A 228 -5.69 2.86 37.75
CA VAL A 228 -7.13 2.81 37.48
C VAL A 228 -7.66 1.39 37.65
N LEU A 229 -8.72 1.22 38.45
CA LEU A 229 -9.31 -0.09 38.68
C LEU A 229 -9.87 -0.66 37.37
N ARG A 230 -9.68 -1.96 37.13
CA ARG A 230 -10.26 -2.67 35.99
C ARG A 230 -11.06 -3.85 36.49
N ARG A 231 -12.26 -4.05 35.95
CA ARG A 231 -13.13 -5.19 36.24
C ARG A 231 -13.07 -6.17 35.07
N LEU A 232 -12.86 -7.44 35.36
CA LEU A 232 -13.00 -8.52 34.38
C LEU A 232 -14.46 -8.98 34.35
N GLU A 233 -15.10 -8.93 33.19
CA GLU A 233 -16.47 -9.36 32.97
C GLU A 233 -16.48 -10.52 31.98
N LYS A 234 -17.27 -11.57 32.26
CA LYS A 234 -17.47 -12.70 31.33
C LYS A 234 -18.67 -12.41 30.44
N GLY A 235 -18.42 -12.22 29.15
CA GLY A 235 -19.48 -12.15 28.14
C GLY A 235 -20.04 -13.53 27.84
N VAL A 236 -21.36 -13.71 28.03
CA VAL A 236 -22.09 -14.92 27.62
C VAL A 236 -22.63 -14.72 26.21
N ARG A 237 -22.54 -15.76 25.37
CA ARG A 237 -23.06 -15.79 23.99
C ARG A 237 -24.57 -15.50 24.01
N SER A 238 -25.01 -14.35 23.47
CA SER A 238 -26.42 -14.14 23.17
C SER A 238 -26.79 -14.98 21.95
N SER A 239 -27.54 -16.05 22.18
CA SER A 239 -28.16 -16.86 21.15
C SER A 239 -29.32 -16.08 20.51
N ARG A 240 -29.03 -15.09 19.67
CA ARG A 240 -30.05 -14.41 18.84
C ARG A 240 -29.48 -13.97 17.49
N VAL A 241 -29.06 -14.93 16.66
CA VAL A 241 -29.18 -14.84 15.19
C VAL A 241 -29.34 -16.27 14.65
N LEU A 242 -30.44 -16.94 15.01
CA LEU A 242 -30.86 -18.22 14.44
C LEU A 242 -32.38 -18.31 14.63
N SER A 243 -33.11 -17.45 13.92
CA SER A 243 -34.57 -17.50 13.81
C SER A 243 -34.98 -16.81 12.52
N ALA A 244 -34.74 -17.51 11.41
CA ALA A 244 -35.57 -17.53 10.20
C ALA A 244 -34.71 -18.11 9.09
N MET A 245 -34.68 -19.44 8.96
CA MET A 245 -34.56 -20.17 7.69
C MET A 245 -34.64 -21.66 8.00
N THR A 246 -35.84 -22.21 7.82
CA THR A 246 -36.06 -23.62 7.48
C THR A 246 -36.61 -23.68 6.04
N PRO A 247 -36.72 -24.85 5.42
CA PRO A 247 -35.73 -25.45 4.54
C PRO A 247 -36.14 -25.30 3.06
N SER A 248 -35.26 -24.81 2.19
CA SER A 248 -35.43 -24.95 0.74
C SER A 248 -34.07 -24.94 0.05
N ILE A 249 -33.42 -26.10 0.13
CA ILE A 249 -32.39 -26.52 -0.81
C ILE A 249 -33.06 -26.53 -2.19
N ARG A 250 -32.85 -25.48 -3.00
CA ARG A 250 -32.94 -25.44 -4.48
C ARG A 250 -32.98 -24.00 -5.00
N LEU A 251 -32.00 -23.17 -4.67
CA LEU A 251 -31.75 -21.92 -5.41
C LEU A 251 -30.27 -21.48 -5.27
N SER A 252 -29.35 -22.45 -5.37
CA SER A 252 -27.91 -22.25 -5.18
C SER A 252 -27.11 -22.18 -6.49
N LEU A 253 -27.73 -21.82 -7.62
CA LEU A 253 -26.96 -21.61 -8.87
C LEU A 253 -27.11 -20.20 -9.44
N VAL A 254 -28.27 -19.55 -9.28
CA VAL A 254 -28.51 -18.22 -9.88
C VAL A 254 -27.89 -17.09 -9.05
N GLY A 255 -27.89 -17.21 -7.71
CA GLY A 255 -27.26 -16.21 -6.83
C GLY A 255 -25.72 -16.24 -6.83
N LEU A 256 -25.11 -17.41 -7.08
CA LEU A 256 -23.67 -17.53 -7.23
C LEU A 256 -23.20 -16.99 -8.60
N LEU A 257 -24.03 -17.12 -9.64
CA LEU A 257 -23.80 -16.49 -10.94
C LEU A 257 -24.00 -14.95 -10.92
N LEU A 258 -24.89 -14.42 -10.08
CA LEU A 258 -25.10 -12.96 -9.92
C LEU A 258 -24.10 -12.28 -8.98
N LEU A 259 -23.44 -13.02 -8.07
CA LEU A 259 -22.33 -12.51 -7.25
C LEU A 259 -20.98 -12.61 -7.96
N LEU A 260 -20.87 -13.38 -9.04
CA LEU A 260 -19.73 -13.38 -9.96
C LEU A 260 -19.78 -12.21 -10.97
N SER A 261 -20.88 -11.46 -11.06
CA SER A 261 -21.02 -10.34 -12.00
C SER A 261 -20.81 -8.94 -11.40
N LEU A 262 -20.40 -8.81 -10.13
CA LEU A 262 -20.16 -7.52 -9.48
C LEU A 262 -18.92 -7.49 -8.58
N VAL A 263 -17.92 -8.33 -8.87
CA VAL A 263 -16.53 -8.01 -8.54
C VAL A 263 -15.90 -7.53 -9.83
N SER A 264 -16.11 -6.25 -10.15
CA SER A 264 -15.14 -5.55 -10.99
C SER A 264 -13.84 -5.55 -10.16
N SER A 265 -12.98 -6.53 -10.38
CA SER A 265 -11.57 -6.19 -10.40
C SER A 265 -11.47 -5.11 -11.46
N ASP A 266 -10.89 -3.95 -11.17
CA ASP A 266 -10.43 -3.06 -12.23
C ASP A 266 -9.33 -3.82 -12.99
N THR A 267 -9.75 -4.77 -13.84
CA THR A 267 -8.91 -5.30 -14.89
C THR A 267 -8.77 -4.14 -15.84
N ILE A 268 -7.66 -3.42 -15.69
CA ILE A 268 -7.18 -2.48 -16.69
C ILE A 268 -7.28 -3.21 -18.03
N ASP A 269 -7.89 -2.54 -19.01
CA ASP A 269 -8.03 -3.09 -20.36
C ASP A 269 -6.67 -3.65 -20.82
N PRO A 270 -6.56 -4.91 -21.26
CA PRO A 270 -5.30 -5.50 -21.71
C PRO A 270 -4.58 -4.66 -22.77
N SER A 271 -5.32 -3.92 -23.61
CA SER A 271 -4.74 -3.00 -24.58
C SER A 271 -4.10 -1.78 -23.91
N LEU A 272 -4.69 -1.30 -22.82
CA LEU A 272 -4.15 -0.22 -22.01
C LEU A 272 -2.94 -0.68 -21.20
N GLU A 273 -2.96 -1.91 -20.66
CA GLU A 273 -1.78 -2.49 -20.01
C GLU A 273 -0.61 -2.66 -21.01
N ASP A 274 -0.88 -3.11 -22.24
CA ASP A 274 0.16 -3.18 -23.27
C ASP A 274 0.74 -1.80 -23.59
N LEU A 275 -0.13 -0.78 -23.74
CA LEU A 275 0.31 0.60 -23.96
C LEU A 275 1.17 1.14 -22.80
N THR A 276 0.77 0.94 -21.54
CA THR A 276 1.54 1.44 -20.39
C THR A 276 2.90 0.76 -20.28
N ASN A 277 2.98 -0.52 -20.65
CA ASN A 277 4.23 -1.28 -20.70
C ASN A 277 5.18 -0.71 -21.77
N ARG A 278 4.68 -0.49 -22.98
CA ARG A 278 5.45 0.09 -24.09
C ARG A 278 5.89 1.52 -23.81
N ASN A 279 5.03 2.32 -23.18
CA ASN A 279 5.37 3.66 -22.72
C ASN A 279 6.48 3.63 -21.66
N ALA A 280 6.48 2.64 -20.75
CA ALA A 280 7.57 2.47 -19.79
C ALA A 280 8.89 2.08 -20.47
N ASP A 281 8.85 1.23 -21.51
CA ASP A 281 10.04 0.89 -22.30
C ASP A 281 10.62 2.11 -22.99
N PHE A 282 9.79 2.89 -23.69
CA PHE A 282 10.24 4.13 -24.30
C PHE A 282 10.73 5.15 -23.26
N ALA A 283 10.04 5.30 -22.14
CA ALA A 283 10.43 6.18 -21.04
C ALA A 283 11.85 5.86 -20.53
N THR A 284 12.16 4.58 -20.29
CA THR A 284 13.48 4.18 -19.79
C THR A 284 14.58 4.38 -20.83
N ARG A 285 14.31 4.12 -22.12
CA ARG A 285 15.26 4.40 -23.22
C ARG A 285 15.52 5.89 -23.39
N LEU A 286 14.47 6.69 -23.42
CA LEU A 286 14.56 8.14 -23.53
C LEU A 286 15.29 8.77 -22.35
N TYR A 287 14.94 8.36 -21.13
CA TYR A 287 15.62 8.80 -19.92
C TYR A 287 17.12 8.53 -19.99
N ARG A 288 17.53 7.31 -20.36
CA ARG A 288 18.95 6.94 -20.50
C ARG A 288 19.67 7.73 -21.59
N ALA A 289 19.01 7.97 -22.73
CA ALA A 289 19.58 8.75 -23.82
C ALA A 289 19.79 10.23 -23.46
N VAL A 290 18.96 10.78 -22.56
CA VAL A 290 19.14 12.13 -22.00
C VAL A 290 20.18 12.13 -20.88
N SER A 291 20.08 11.22 -19.92
CA SER A 291 20.93 11.21 -18.72
C SER A 291 22.39 10.90 -19.03
N SER A 292 22.68 10.16 -20.11
CA SER A 292 24.05 9.91 -20.58
C SER A 292 24.76 11.12 -21.18
N ARG A 293 24.07 12.24 -21.40
CA ARG A 293 24.65 13.47 -21.97
C ARG A 293 25.05 14.52 -20.94
N THR A 294 24.77 14.28 -19.66
CA THR A 294 25.03 15.23 -18.58
C THR A 294 25.34 14.50 -17.28
N ASP A 295 26.16 15.10 -16.44
CA ASP A 295 26.42 14.63 -15.07
C ASP A 295 25.61 15.43 -14.03
N ASP A 296 24.76 16.36 -14.47
CA ASP A 296 23.91 17.18 -13.60
C ASP A 296 22.54 16.51 -13.33
N ASN A 297 21.65 17.25 -12.65
CA ASN A 297 20.25 16.89 -12.43
C ASN A 297 19.54 16.62 -13.77
N VAL A 298 18.61 15.66 -13.76
CA VAL A 298 17.80 15.30 -14.92
C VAL A 298 16.34 15.20 -14.50
N PHE A 299 15.43 15.70 -15.32
CA PHE A 299 14.00 15.51 -15.09
C PHE A 299 13.23 15.54 -16.42
N LEU A 300 12.44 14.51 -16.68
CA LEU A 300 11.67 14.38 -17.91
C LEU A 300 10.24 13.93 -17.60
N SER A 301 9.26 14.59 -18.21
CA SER A 301 7.90 14.03 -18.29
C SER A 301 7.82 13.09 -19.48
N THR A 302 8.24 11.84 -19.26
CA THR A 302 8.30 10.82 -20.31
C THR A 302 6.92 10.54 -20.91
N PHE A 303 5.86 10.59 -20.10
CA PHE A 303 4.49 10.41 -20.59
C PHE A 303 4.06 11.54 -21.52
N THR A 304 4.30 12.81 -21.16
CA THR A 304 3.96 13.95 -22.03
C THR A 304 4.69 13.86 -23.38
N LEU A 305 5.95 13.42 -23.38
CA LEU A 305 6.72 13.20 -24.60
C LEU A 305 6.20 12.06 -25.46
N SER A 306 5.84 10.92 -24.85
CA SER A 306 5.16 9.82 -25.57
C SER A 306 3.89 10.30 -26.23
N THR A 307 3.05 11.05 -25.51
CA THR A 307 1.79 11.62 -26.03
C THR A 307 2.05 12.58 -27.19
N ALA A 308 3.06 13.44 -27.08
CA ALA A 308 3.43 14.39 -28.14
C ALA A 308 3.95 13.71 -29.41
N LEU A 309 4.78 12.68 -29.26
CA LEU A 309 5.30 11.92 -30.40
C LEU A 309 4.23 11.00 -31.01
N ALA A 310 3.30 10.47 -30.22
CA ALA A 310 2.13 9.76 -30.71
C ALA A 310 1.19 10.70 -31.49
N ALA A 311 0.98 11.92 -31.01
CA ALA A 311 0.23 12.95 -31.73
C ALA A 311 0.86 13.28 -33.09
N LEU A 312 2.20 13.39 -33.14
CA LEU A 312 2.92 13.54 -34.40
C LEU A 312 2.80 12.31 -35.30
N LEU A 313 2.89 11.10 -34.73
CA LEU A 313 2.74 9.83 -35.46
C LEU A 313 1.40 9.76 -36.20
N SER A 314 0.31 10.26 -35.60
CA SER A 314 -1.01 10.35 -36.25
C SER A 314 -1.06 11.29 -37.46
N ALA A 315 -0.03 12.11 -37.69
CA ALA A 315 0.14 12.91 -38.90
C ALA A 315 1.08 12.28 -39.94
N THR A 316 1.61 11.08 -39.69
CA THR A 316 2.59 10.44 -40.57
C THR A 316 2.03 9.24 -41.32
N SER A 317 2.65 8.87 -42.43
CA SER A 317 2.37 7.64 -43.16
C SER A 317 3.64 6.87 -43.53
N GLY A 318 3.44 5.66 -44.06
CA GLY A 318 4.48 4.87 -44.71
C GLY A 318 5.72 4.64 -43.83
N PRO A 319 6.94 4.70 -44.41
CA PRO A 319 8.19 4.43 -43.67
C PRO A 319 8.44 5.38 -42.49
N THR A 320 7.87 6.59 -42.53
CA THR A 320 8.00 7.56 -41.43
C THR A 320 7.17 7.11 -40.22
N GLN A 321 5.92 6.68 -40.47
CA GLN A 321 5.05 6.14 -39.43
C GLN A 321 5.60 4.84 -38.84
N ASP A 322 6.07 3.92 -39.68
CA ASP A 322 6.65 2.65 -39.25
C ASP A 322 7.86 2.84 -38.32
N GLN A 323 8.73 3.79 -38.66
CA GLN A 323 9.90 4.08 -37.81
C GLN A 323 9.50 4.76 -36.50
N LEU A 324 8.50 5.65 -36.50
CA LEU A 324 7.99 6.24 -35.25
C LEU A 324 7.36 5.18 -34.36
N LEU A 325 6.56 4.24 -34.90
CA LEU A 325 6.03 3.10 -34.14
C LEU A 325 7.16 2.29 -33.50
N LEU A 326 8.23 1.99 -34.25
CA LEU A 326 9.39 1.27 -33.72
C LEU A 326 10.12 2.05 -32.62
N GLY A 327 10.47 3.31 -32.89
CA GLY A 327 11.21 4.16 -31.96
C GLY A 327 10.46 4.42 -30.65
N LEU A 328 9.13 4.46 -30.68
CA LEU A 328 8.25 4.63 -29.51
C LEU A 328 7.88 3.31 -28.81
N SER A 329 8.43 2.16 -29.21
CA SER A 329 8.02 0.83 -28.72
C SER A 329 6.55 0.46 -29.00
N LEU A 330 5.91 1.08 -29.99
CA LEU A 330 4.50 0.88 -30.34
C LEU A 330 4.29 -0.11 -31.51
N THR A 331 5.34 -0.80 -31.96
CA THR A 331 5.26 -1.78 -33.06
C THR A 331 4.19 -2.85 -32.79
N GLY A 332 3.36 -3.11 -33.79
CA GLY A 332 2.28 -4.10 -33.74
C GLY A 332 0.95 -3.58 -33.18
N LEU A 333 0.91 -2.33 -32.69
CA LEU A 333 -0.34 -1.63 -32.41
C LEU A 333 -0.87 -0.98 -33.69
N ASP A 334 -2.19 -0.91 -33.82
CA ASP A 334 -2.86 -0.29 -34.96
C ASP A 334 -2.83 1.25 -34.82
N PRO A 335 -2.18 1.98 -35.75
CA PRO A 335 -2.09 3.43 -35.73
C PRO A 335 -3.45 4.15 -35.67
N GLU A 336 -4.51 3.56 -36.21
CA GLU A 336 -5.85 4.18 -36.20
C GLU A 336 -6.46 4.18 -34.79
N THR A 337 -6.14 3.18 -33.96
CA THR A 337 -6.69 3.04 -32.59
C THR A 337 -5.82 3.68 -31.51
N LEU A 338 -4.53 3.94 -31.80
CA LEU A 338 -3.59 4.54 -30.86
C LEU A 338 -4.08 5.86 -30.24
N PRO A 339 -4.65 6.82 -30.99
CA PRO A 339 -5.18 8.05 -30.41
C PRO A 339 -6.24 7.81 -29.33
N ASP A 340 -7.12 6.84 -29.54
CA ASP A 340 -8.17 6.48 -28.57
C ASP A 340 -7.55 5.85 -27.31
N LEU A 341 -6.52 5.01 -27.45
CA LEU A 341 -5.81 4.43 -26.30
C LEU A 341 -5.09 5.48 -25.47
N PHE A 342 -4.40 6.44 -26.11
CA PHE A 342 -3.76 7.56 -25.42
C PHE A 342 -4.79 8.48 -24.74
N GLN A 343 -5.93 8.72 -25.38
CA GLN A 343 -7.03 9.48 -24.78
C GLN A 343 -7.57 8.76 -23.55
N ASN A 344 -7.83 7.45 -23.64
CA ASN A 344 -8.32 6.65 -22.53
C ASN A 344 -7.35 6.67 -21.35
N LEU A 345 -6.05 6.50 -21.60
CA LEU A 345 -5.02 6.60 -20.58
C LEU A 345 -5.03 7.99 -19.94
N THR A 346 -5.06 9.05 -20.74
CA THR A 346 -5.07 10.44 -20.26
C THR A 346 -6.31 10.73 -19.42
N ASN A 347 -7.48 10.25 -19.83
CA ASN A 347 -8.73 10.39 -19.10
C ASN A 347 -8.69 9.66 -17.75
N ILE A 348 -8.05 8.49 -17.67
CA ILE A 348 -7.88 7.77 -16.40
C ILE A 348 -6.94 8.53 -15.47
N LEU A 349 -5.84 9.09 -16.01
CA LEU A 349 -4.89 9.89 -15.24
C LEU A 349 -5.56 11.17 -14.71
N GLN A 350 -6.22 11.94 -15.59
CA GLN A 350 -6.87 13.21 -15.28
C GLN A 350 -8.23 13.07 -14.57
N GLY A 351 -8.83 11.88 -14.61
CA GLY A 351 -10.10 11.58 -13.92
C GLY A 351 -9.99 11.67 -12.40
N ASN A 352 -8.77 11.71 -11.87
CA ASN A 352 -8.54 12.10 -10.48
C ASN A 352 -8.45 13.63 -10.37
N PRO A 353 -9.44 14.31 -9.74
CA PRO A 353 -9.42 15.76 -9.57
C PRO A 353 -8.24 16.25 -8.71
N ALA A 354 -7.56 15.35 -7.99
CA ALA A 354 -6.34 15.67 -7.26
C ALA A 354 -5.07 15.62 -8.11
N LEU A 355 -5.10 15.24 -9.39
CA LEU A 355 -3.92 15.18 -10.25
C LEU A 355 -3.28 16.55 -10.44
N ASN A 356 -2.08 16.72 -9.86
CA ASN A 356 -1.33 17.98 -9.87
C ASN A 356 -0.38 18.10 -11.08
N LEU A 357 -0.71 17.43 -12.18
CA LEU A 357 0.05 17.41 -13.43
C LEU A 357 -0.57 18.38 -14.44
N LYS A 358 0.13 19.46 -14.73
CA LYS A 358 -0.18 20.36 -15.83
C LYS A 358 0.75 20.07 -16.98
N GLN A 359 0.21 19.80 -18.17
CA GLN A 359 1.01 19.46 -19.33
C GLN A 359 0.40 20.07 -20.60
N GLY A 360 1.25 20.37 -21.58
CA GLY A 360 0.87 20.85 -22.89
C GLY A 360 1.65 20.14 -23.99
N VAL A 361 0.95 19.83 -25.09
CA VAL A 361 1.52 19.31 -26.34
C VAL A 361 1.21 20.30 -27.46
N GLY A 362 2.25 20.83 -28.11
CA GLY A 362 2.13 21.85 -29.14
C GLY A 362 2.87 21.45 -30.41
N ILE A 363 2.17 21.52 -31.55
CA ILE A 363 2.74 21.30 -32.88
C ILE A 363 2.70 22.63 -33.64
N PHE A 364 3.86 23.13 -34.03
CA PHE A 364 4.00 24.48 -34.58
C PHE A 364 4.53 24.43 -36.01
N PRO A 365 3.66 24.26 -37.02
CA PRO A 365 4.05 24.39 -38.41
C PRO A 365 4.26 25.87 -38.79
N PRO A 366 4.99 26.19 -39.88
CA PRO A 366 5.04 27.52 -40.44
C PRO A 366 3.67 27.95 -40.99
N GLN A 367 3.43 29.25 -41.04
CA GLN A 367 2.23 29.85 -41.66
C GLN A 367 1.99 29.46 -43.12
N SER A 368 3.02 28.98 -43.82
CA SER A 368 2.89 28.50 -45.19
C SER A 368 2.18 27.15 -45.31
N PHE A 369 2.05 26.38 -44.23
CA PHE A 369 1.37 25.09 -44.24
C PHE A 369 -0.01 25.20 -43.61
N GLN A 370 -1.02 24.66 -44.31
CA GLN A 370 -2.34 24.47 -43.74
C GLN A 370 -2.41 23.10 -43.09
N VAL A 371 -2.92 23.06 -41.86
CA VAL A 371 -3.17 21.83 -41.11
C VAL A 371 -4.59 21.38 -41.38
N SER A 372 -4.80 20.09 -41.65
CA SER A 372 -6.13 19.56 -41.90
C SER A 372 -7.03 19.70 -40.66
N SER A 373 -8.30 20.06 -40.86
CA SER A 373 -9.25 20.24 -39.75
C SER A 373 -9.46 18.95 -38.95
N SER A 374 -9.48 17.80 -39.64
CA SER A 374 -9.58 16.49 -38.99
C SER A 374 -8.40 16.22 -38.04
N TYR A 375 -7.19 16.67 -38.38
CA TYR A 375 -6.03 16.52 -37.52
C TYR A 375 -6.05 17.50 -36.34
N LEU A 376 -6.51 18.74 -36.55
CA LEU A 376 -6.72 19.70 -35.45
C LEU A 376 -7.72 19.14 -34.41
N ASP A 377 -8.85 18.60 -34.88
CA ASP A 377 -9.86 17.98 -34.02
C ASP A 377 -9.29 16.77 -33.27
N LEU A 378 -8.50 15.94 -33.96
CA LEU A 378 -7.84 14.78 -33.35
C LEU A 378 -6.83 15.18 -32.26
N LEU A 379 -6.00 16.22 -32.51
CA LEU A 379 -5.06 16.74 -31.52
C LEU A 379 -5.76 17.22 -30.26
N GLN A 380 -6.81 18.04 -30.44
CA GLN A 380 -7.55 18.62 -29.33
C GLN A 380 -8.30 17.55 -28.53
N THR A 381 -9.00 16.65 -29.21
CA THR A 381 -9.88 15.68 -28.55
C THR A 381 -9.11 14.50 -27.96
N ARG A 382 -8.11 13.95 -28.66
CA ARG A 382 -7.43 12.70 -28.25
C ARG A 382 -6.17 12.93 -27.44
N PHE A 383 -5.44 14.01 -27.72
CA PHE A 383 -4.16 14.30 -27.07
C PHE A 383 -4.18 15.52 -26.16
N GLY A 384 -5.27 16.31 -26.16
CA GLY A 384 -5.33 17.59 -25.46
C GLY A 384 -4.29 18.60 -25.96
N GLY A 385 -3.80 18.40 -27.18
CA GLY A 385 -2.76 19.22 -27.80
C GLY A 385 -3.34 20.28 -28.74
N ILE A 386 -2.46 21.14 -29.24
CA ILE A 386 -2.80 22.14 -30.25
C ILE A 386 -1.87 22.02 -31.46
N ALA A 387 -2.34 22.52 -32.61
CA ALA A 387 -1.44 22.99 -33.64
C ALA A 387 -1.67 24.48 -33.92
N GLN A 388 -0.58 25.24 -33.99
CA GLN A 388 -0.62 26.68 -34.22
C GLN A 388 0.46 27.10 -35.21
N SER A 389 0.05 27.75 -36.29
CA SER A 389 0.96 28.18 -37.35
C SER A 389 1.75 29.43 -36.94
N LEU A 390 3.08 29.41 -37.15
CA LEU A 390 4.00 30.49 -36.74
C LEU A 390 4.80 31.06 -37.92
N ALA A 391 5.19 32.32 -37.82
CA ALA A 391 6.10 32.97 -38.76
C ALA A 391 7.55 32.86 -38.25
N TYR A 392 8.27 31.80 -38.62
CA TYR A 392 9.68 31.63 -38.21
C TYR A 392 10.64 32.67 -38.82
N THR A 393 10.21 33.39 -39.86
CA THR A 393 10.93 34.57 -40.41
C THR A 393 10.92 35.77 -39.47
N VAL A 394 10.06 35.76 -38.45
CA VAL A 394 10.02 36.74 -37.34
C VAL A 394 10.27 35.99 -36.02
N PRO A 395 11.53 35.57 -35.74
CA PRO A 395 11.82 34.63 -34.66
C PRO A 395 11.34 35.07 -33.28
N GLN A 396 11.41 36.37 -32.98
CA GLN A 396 10.98 36.88 -31.66
C GLN A 396 9.49 36.68 -31.42
N GLU A 397 8.64 36.93 -32.42
CA GLU A 397 7.19 36.74 -32.29
C GLU A 397 6.84 35.25 -32.13
N ALA A 398 7.54 34.37 -32.84
CA ALA A 398 7.40 32.93 -32.69
C ALA A 398 7.84 32.45 -31.29
N ILE A 399 8.98 32.94 -30.78
CA ILE A 399 9.46 32.67 -29.41
C ILE A 399 8.44 33.13 -28.38
N ASP A 400 7.96 34.37 -28.48
CA ASP A 400 6.98 34.94 -27.55
C ASP A 400 5.67 34.15 -27.56
N THR A 401 5.24 33.67 -28.74
CA THR A 401 4.03 32.86 -28.89
C THR A 401 4.19 31.48 -28.25
N ILE A 402 5.31 30.79 -28.49
CA ILE A 402 5.60 29.47 -27.91
C ILE A 402 5.74 29.57 -26.39
N ASN A 403 6.44 30.58 -25.88
CA ASN A 403 6.63 30.78 -24.44
C ASN A 403 5.31 31.14 -23.74
N ARG A 404 4.49 32.00 -24.35
CA ARG A 404 3.14 32.32 -23.83
C ARG A 404 2.26 31.07 -23.78
N TRP A 405 2.27 30.27 -24.84
CA TRP A 405 1.56 28.99 -24.85
C TRP A 405 2.03 28.09 -23.70
N ALA A 406 3.33 27.94 -23.48
CA ALA A 406 3.87 27.11 -22.41
C ALA A 406 3.45 27.62 -21.01
N GLN A 407 3.40 28.94 -20.82
CA GLN A 407 2.91 29.57 -19.58
C GLN A 407 1.43 29.24 -19.35
N ASP A 408 0.59 29.43 -20.37
CA ASP A 408 -0.85 29.15 -20.30
C ASP A 408 -1.12 27.67 -19.94
N GLN A 409 -0.39 26.74 -20.57
CA GLN A 409 -0.55 25.30 -20.32
C GLN A 409 -0.10 24.87 -18.91
N THR A 410 0.83 25.61 -18.30
CA THR A 410 1.45 25.22 -17.02
C THR A 410 1.04 26.10 -15.84
N GLY A 411 0.21 27.11 -16.06
CA GLY A 411 -0.14 28.11 -15.06
C GLY A 411 1.08 28.91 -14.60
N ASP A 412 1.81 29.46 -15.58
CA ASP A 412 2.99 30.34 -15.44
C ASP A 412 4.22 29.68 -14.79
N LYS A 413 4.25 28.35 -14.71
CA LYS A 413 5.36 27.59 -14.11
C LYS A 413 6.49 27.32 -15.08
N VAL A 414 6.19 27.20 -16.37
CA VAL A 414 7.19 27.13 -17.44
C VAL A 414 7.22 28.49 -18.14
N GLN A 415 8.18 29.35 -17.76
CA GLN A 415 8.24 30.72 -18.27
C GLN A 415 8.90 30.82 -19.65
N GLU A 416 10.05 30.19 -19.82
CA GLU A 416 10.83 30.23 -21.06
C GLU A 416 11.09 28.80 -21.55
N LEU A 417 10.26 28.32 -22.48
CA LEU A 417 10.43 27.02 -23.14
C LEU A 417 11.52 27.06 -24.21
N VAL A 418 11.58 28.17 -24.97
CA VAL A 418 12.58 28.40 -26.02
C VAL A 418 13.17 29.81 -25.89
N THR A 419 14.47 29.93 -26.13
CA THR A 419 15.20 31.22 -26.15
C THR A 419 15.68 31.60 -27.54
N HIS A 420 15.85 30.62 -28.42
CA HIS A 420 16.29 30.79 -29.80
C HIS A 420 15.54 29.83 -30.72
N LEU A 421 15.25 30.27 -31.94
CA LEU A 421 14.64 29.46 -32.99
C LEU A 421 15.41 29.67 -34.29
N ASP A 422 15.66 28.58 -35.02
CA ASP A 422 16.17 28.65 -36.40
C ASP A 422 15.08 29.24 -37.33
N PRO A 423 15.37 30.31 -38.09
CA PRO A 423 14.45 30.83 -39.10
C PRO A 423 14.06 29.82 -40.19
N GLN A 424 14.84 28.75 -40.38
CA GLN A 424 14.56 27.68 -41.35
C GLN A 424 13.68 26.54 -40.79
N THR A 425 13.09 26.73 -39.61
CA THR A 425 12.19 25.74 -38.99
C THR A 425 10.99 25.43 -39.91
N GLN A 426 10.81 24.16 -40.24
CA GLN A 426 9.68 23.67 -41.06
C GLN A 426 8.59 23.02 -40.22
N LEU A 427 8.94 22.50 -39.05
CA LEU A 427 7.99 21.98 -38.07
C LEU A 427 8.70 21.89 -36.72
N LEU A 428 8.03 22.39 -35.68
CA LEU A 428 8.51 22.33 -34.30
C LEU A 428 7.49 21.57 -33.45
N LEU A 429 7.97 20.58 -32.70
CA LEU A 429 7.20 19.90 -31.67
C LEU A 429 7.66 20.43 -30.30
N ALA A 430 6.74 20.87 -29.47
CA ALA A 430 7.05 21.40 -28.15
C ALA A 430 6.18 20.76 -27.07
N THR A 431 6.78 20.52 -25.91
CA THR A 431 6.08 20.01 -24.73
C THR A 431 6.50 20.81 -23.50
N ALA A 432 5.52 21.14 -22.66
CA ALA A 432 5.74 21.84 -21.40
C ALA A 432 5.00 21.09 -20.29
N THR A 433 5.68 20.84 -19.17
CA THR A 433 5.08 20.12 -18.04
C THR A 433 5.45 20.79 -16.72
N TYR A 434 4.46 20.93 -15.83
CA TYR A 434 4.66 21.26 -14.43
C TYR A 434 4.03 20.19 -13.55
N TYR A 435 4.79 19.70 -12.57
CA TYR A 435 4.29 18.74 -11.61
C TYR A 435 4.64 19.14 -10.18
N GLN A 436 3.62 19.26 -9.32
CA GLN A 436 3.82 19.53 -7.90
C GLN A 436 3.50 18.28 -7.11
N THR A 437 4.48 17.80 -6.33
CA THR A 437 4.28 16.57 -5.58
C THR A 437 3.55 16.85 -4.28
N HIS A 438 2.40 16.19 -4.08
CA HIS A 438 1.66 16.21 -2.83
C HIS A 438 1.68 14.83 -2.20
N PHE A 439 2.57 14.61 -1.25
CA PHE A 439 2.72 13.30 -0.60
C PHE A 439 1.52 12.96 0.29
N SER A 440 1.13 11.68 0.26
CA SER A 440 0.11 11.12 1.14
C SER A 440 0.70 9.95 1.93
N PRO A 441 0.95 10.12 3.23
CA PRO A 441 0.73 11.33 4.02
C PRO A 441 1.88 12.37 3.88
N SER A 442 1.58 13.66 4.06
CA SER A 442 2.51 14.78 3.80
C SER A 442 3.68 14.87 4.79
N PHE A 443 4.79 15.51 4.42
CA PHE A 443 5.86 15.79 5.38
C PHE A 443 5.43 16.93 6.33
N ASN A 444 5.96 16.93 7.56
CA ASN A 444 5.68 18.02 8.50
C ASN A 444 6.73 19.12 8.32
N SER A 445 6.33 20.29 7.83
CA SER A 445 7.21 21.44 7.61
C SER A 445 7.92 21.92 8.88
N SER A 446 7.32 21.74 10.07
CA SER A 446 7.96 22.07 11.34
C SER A 446 9.08 21.11 11.74
N SER A 447 9.14 19.93 11.11
CA SER A 447 10.21 18.94 11.32
C SER A 447 11.34 19.08 10.30
N THR A 448 11.19 19.92 9.27
CA THR A 448 12.22 20.15 8.26
C THR A 448 13.38 20.93 8.85
N GLN A 449 14.59 20.45 8.63
CA GLN A 449 15.83 21.06 9.11
C GLN A 449 16.88 21.06 8.01
N ASP A 450 17.78 22.03 8.04
CA ASP A 450 18.93 22.03 7.13
C ASP A 450 19.87 20.88 7.51
N GLU A 451 20.07 19.95 6.58
CA GLU A 451 20.96 18.79 6.73
C GLU A 451 21.95 18.73 5.57
N ARG A 452 23.01 17.93 5.75
CA ARG A 452 24.02 17.72 4.71
C ARG A 452 23.49 16.80 3.61
N PHE A 453 23.73 17.20 2.36
CA PHE A 453 23.63 16.36 1.18
C PHE A 453 25.01 16.24 0.52
N TYR A 454 25.45 15.02 0.31
CA TYR A 454 26.76 14.68 -0.24
C TYR A 454 26.63 14.54 -1.76
N VAL A 455 26.90 15.62 -2.50
CA VAL A 455 26.89 15.60 -3.97
C VAL A 455 27.93 14.61 -4.48
N ASP A 456 29.11 14.63 -3.87
CA ASP A 456 30.15 13.62 -4.05
C ASP A 456 31.03 13.53 -2.78
N LYS A 457 32.18 12.85 -2.87
CA LYS A 457 33.12 12.67 -1.73
C LYS A 457 33.76 13.96 -1.23
N TYR A 458 33.78 15.02 -2.04
CA TYR A 458 34.46 16.29 -1.78
C TYR A 458 33.48 17.48 -1.66
N HIS A 459 32.29 17.37 -2.24
CA HIS A 459 31.28 18.42 -2.26
C HIS A 459 30.07 18.06 -1.41
N VAL A 460 29.80 18.90 -0.40
CA VAL A 460 28.65 18.79 0.50
C VAL A 460 27.90 20.10 0.51
N VAL A 461 26.59 20.04 0.34
CA VAL A 461 25.68 21.19 0.38
C VAL A 461 24.71 21.04 1.56
N MET A 462 24.22 22.15 2.08
CA MET A 462 23.16 22.16 3.09
C MET A 462 21.81 22.30 2.39
N VAL A 463 20.86 21.42 2.69
CA VAL A 463 19.54 21.39 2.04
C VAL A 463 18.44 21.28 3.09
N PRO A 464 17.26 21.89 2.86
CA PRO A 464 16.10 21.64 3.71
C PRO A 464 15.70 20.16 3.59
N MET A 465 15.89 19.40 4.64
CA MET A 465 15.64 17.97 4.68
C MET A 465 14.33 17.71 5.40
N MET A 466 13.33 17.32 4.63
CA MET A 466 12.02 16.96 5.14
C MET A 466 12.12 15.68 5.94
N PHE A 467 11.39 15.59 7.05
CA PHE A 467 11.43 14.45 7.95
C PHE A 467 10.03 13.93 8.27
N ARG A 468 9.85 12.62 8.19
CA ARG A 468 8.65 11.95 8.71
C ARG A 468 8.92 10.50 9.11
N ALA A 469 8.36 10.09 10.23
CA ALA A 469 8.39 8.71 10.69
C ALA A 469 7.02 8.05 10.50
N ASP A 470 6.96 7.00 9.67
CA ASP A 470 5.72 6.32 9.31
C ASP A 470 5.99 4.90 8.78
N LYS A 471 4.93 4.23 8.34
CA LYS A 471 5.01 2.98 7.57
C LYS A 471 5.12 3.31 6.08
N TYR A 472 6.30 3.07 5.52
CA TYR A 472 6.57 3.23 4.10
C TYR A 472 6.68 1.88 3.40
N PHE A 473 6.67 1.90 2.08
CA PHE A 473 6.92 0.72 1.26
C PHE A 473 8.38 0.74 0.82
N LEU A 474 9.14 -0.29 1.19
CA LEU A 474 10.57 -0.41 0.90
C LEU A 474 10.87 -1.75 0.24
N ALA A 475 11.73 -1.74 -0.76
CA ALA A 475 12.40 -2.91 -1.31
C ALA A 475 13.91 -2.65 -1.38
N TYR A 476 14.69 -3.73 -1.51
CA TYR A 476 16.12 -3.62 -1.78
C TYR A 476 16.49 -4.61 -2.87
N ASP A 477 17.06 -4.11 -3.97
CA ASP A 477 17.54 -4.93 -5.07
C ASP A 477 19.03 -5.18 -4.89
N ARG A 478 19.37 -6.41 -4.52
CA ARG A 478 20.75 -6.85 -4.28
C ARG A 478 21.60 -6.89 -5.55
N SER A 479 20.99 -7.03 -6.73
CA SER A 479 21.71 -7.13 -7.99
C SER A 479 22.33 -5.80 -8.40
N VAL A 480 21.61 -4.70 -8.12
CA VAL A 480 22.04 -3.32 -8.41
C VAL A 480 22.51 -2.59 -7.16
N LYS A 481 22.32 -3.17 -5.97
CA LYS A 481 22.65 -2.58 -4.67
C LYS A 481 21.97 -1.22 -4.47
N VAL A 482 20.64 -1.22 -4.62
CA VAL A 482 19.81 -0.01 -4.54
C VAL A 482 18.62 -0.25 -3.60
N GLY A 483 18.38 0.71 -2.70
CA GLY A 483 17.17 0.80 -1.91
C GLY A 483 16.05 1.48 -2.70
N VAL A 484 14.86 0.90 -2.72
CA VAL A 484 13.70 1.45 -3.43
C VAL A 484 12.62 1.82 -2.42
N LEU A 485 12.46 3.11 -2.17
CA LEU A 485 11.44 3.67 -1.29
C LEU A 485 10.26 4.17 -2.12
N LYS A 486 9.05 3.74 -1.80
CA LYS A 486 7.82 4.27 -2.40
C LYS A 486 7.17 5.30 -1.48
N LEU A 487 6.94 6.48 -2.03
CA LEU A 487 6.23 7.61 -1.43
C LEU A 487 4.91 7.84 -2.18
N PRO A 488 3.76 7.45 -1.62
CA PRO A 488 2.46 7.68 -2.25
C PRO A 488 2.12 9.17 -2.33
N MET A 489 1.32 9.55 -3.32
CA MET A 489 0.85 10.92 -3.54
C MET A 489 -0.67 10.99 -3.50
N THR A 490 -1.23 12.18 -3.26
CA THR A 490 -2.69 12.40 -3.14
C THR A 490 -3.43 12.22 -4.46
N ASP A 491 -2.73 12.35 -5.58
CA ASP A 491 -3.26 12.22 -6.95
C ASP A 491 -3.34 10.79 -7.47
N GLY A 492 -3.09 9.79 -6.63
CA GLY A 492 -3.08 8.39 -7.06
C GLY A 492 -1.77 7.98 -7.74
N ALA A 493 -0.83 8.90 -7.95
CA ALA A 493 0.54 8.57 -8.31
C ALA A 493 1.37 8.18 -7.08
N ALA A 494 2.59 7.70 -7.33
CA ALA A 494 3.60 7.53 -6.31
C ALA A 494 4.99 7.81 -6.89
N MET A 495 5.86 8.33 -6.04
CA MET A 495 7.28 8.47 -6.32
C MET A 495 8.04 7.26 -5.79
N LEU A 496 8.77 6.57 -6.65
CA LEU A 496 9.81 5.63 -6.27
C LEU A 496 11.12 6.39 -6.18
N VAL A 497 11.73 6.42 -5.00
CA VAL A 497 13.09 6.92 -4.77
C VAL A 497 14.04 5.73 -4.77
N LEU A 498 14.94 5.71 -5.74
CA LEU A 498 16.00 4.72 -5.90
C LEU A 498 17.29 5.33 -5.33
N LEU A 499 17.67 4.85 -4.15
CA LEU A 499 18.83 5.32 -3.42
C LEU A 499 19.96 4.26 -3.53
N PRO A 500 21.01 4.50 -4.34
CA PRO A 500 22.15 3.58 -4.45
C PRO A 500 22.86 3.42 -3.11
N ASP A 501 23.49 2.28 -2.85
CA ASP A 501 24.40 2.13 -1.71
C ASP A 501 25.57 3.12 -1.81
N GLU A 502 26.23 3.45 -0.68
CA GLU A 502 27.24 4.52 -0.62
C GLU A 502 28.42 4.36 -1.60
N GLU A 503 28.76 3.11 -1.95
CA GLU A 503 29.87 2.78 -2.85
C GLU A 503 29.42 2.60 -4.31
N VAL A 504 28.14 2.81 -4.60
CA VAL A 504 27.54 2.59 -5.93
C VAL A 504 27.27 3.94 -6.57
N ASP A 505 27.85 4.14 -7.75
CA ASP A 505 27.56 5.32 -8.56
C ASP A 505 26.11 5.29 -9.06
N VAL A 506 25.44 6.44 -9.04
CA VAL A 506 24.05 6.56 -9.49
C VAL A 506 23.90 6.15 -10.96
N THR A 507 24.91 6.42 -11.80
CA THR A 507 24.90 6.07 -13.23
C THR A 507 24.87 4.56 -13.46
N ALA A 508 25.55 3.77 -12.62
CA ALA A 508 25.50 2.31 -12.68
C ALA A 508 24.10 1.77 -12.36
N VAL A 509 23.33 2.48 -11.53
CA VAL A 509 21.92 2.15 -11.28
C VAL A 509 21.06 2.51 -12.48
N GLU A 510 21.30 3.67 -13.12
CA GLU A 510 20.54 4.12 -14.30
C GLU A 510 20.67 3.18 -15.50
N GLU A 511 21.87 2.65 -15.75
CA GLU A 511 22.11 1.67 -16.82
C GLU A 511 21.18 0.45 -16.69
N GLU A 512 20.91 0.06 -15.45
CA GLU A 512 20.12 -1.10 -15.07
C GLU A 512 18.60 -0.85 -15.02
N VAL A 513 18.13 0.41 -15.14
CA VAL A 513 16.70 0.74 -15.08
C VAL A 513 15.99 0.31 -16.38
N THR A 514 15.11 -0.68 -16.29
CA THR A 514 14.20 -1.10 -17.38
C THR A 514 12.75 -1.14 -16.90
N ALA A 515 11.78 -1.20 -17.81
CA ALA A 515 10.36 -1.29 -17.45
C ALA A 515 10.06 -2.54 -16.60
N GLU A 516 10.68 -3.68 -16.92
CA GLU A 516 10.56 -4.93 -16.16
C GLU A 516 11.09 -4.74 -14.74
N LYS A 517 12.23 -4.05 -14.61
CA LYS A 517 12.86 -3.81 -13.30
C LYS A 517 12.02 -2.89 -12.44
N ILE A 518 11.44 -1.83 -13.02
CA ILE A 518 10.48 -0.95 -12.34
C ILE A 518 9.30 -1.76 -11.81
N LYS A 519 8.67 -2.60 -12.65
CA LYS A 519 7.58 -3.49 -12.22
C LYS A 519 8.01 -4.46 -11.14
N ALA A 520 9.21 -5.04 -11.27
CA ALA A 520 9.76 -5.97 -10.30
C ALA A 520 9.97 -5.30 -8.94
N TRP A 521 10.53 -4.08 -8.91
CA TRP A 521 10.68 -3.31 -7.69
C TRP A 521 9.32 -3.02 -7.05
N ILE A 522 8.33 -2.55 -7.83
CA ILE A 522 6.97 -2.29 -7.33
C ILE A 522 6.37 -3.54 -6.68
N ARG A 523 6.53 -4.72 -7.30
CA ARG A 523 6.03 -6.01 -6.76
C ARG A 523 6.76 -6.46 -5.50
N GLN A 524 8.02 -6.07 -5.32
CA GLN A 524 8.85 -6.46 -4.17
C GLN A 524 8.71 -5.56 -2.95
N LEU A 525 8.02 -4.41 -3.08
CA LEU A 525 7.81 -3.45 -2.01
C LEU A 525 7.12 -4.09 -0.80
N LYS A 526 7.71 -3.90 0.39
CA LYS A 526 7.15 -4.37 1.66
C LYS A 526 6.95 -3.21 2.61
N LYS A 527 5.82 -3.22 3.32
CA LYS A 527 5.49 -2.17 4.29
C LYS A 527 6.42 -2.30 5.51
N THR A 528 7.20 -1.26 5.76
CA THR A 528 8.26 -1.20 6.78
C THR A 528 8.13 0.10 7.57
N ARG A 529 8.34 0.05 8.89
CA ARG A 529 8.38 1.25 9.75
C ARG A 529 9.74 1.93 9.57
N LEU A 530 9.75 3.19 9.11
CA LEU A 530 10.97 3.95 8.84
C LEU A 530 10.83 5.40 9.31
N GLU A 531 11.94 6.00 9.70
CA GLU A 531 12.11 7.45 9.64
C GLU A 531 12.67 7.80 8.25
N VAL A 532 11.94 8.56 7.44
CA VAL A 532 12.38 8.99 6.11
C VAL A 532 12.82 10.44 6.17
N GLN A 533 14.02 10.70 5.67
CA GLN A 533 14.52 12.02 5.35
C GLN A 533 14.67 12.18 3.83
N LEU A 534 13.99 13.17 3.26
CA LEU A 534 13.99 13.47 1.82
C LEU A 534 14.28 14.97 1.63
N PRO A 535 15.21 15.37 0.75
CA PRO A 535 15.50 16.78 0.52
C PRO A 535 14.31 17.44 -0.17
N ARG A 536 14.07 18.71 0.16
CA ARG A 536 13.27 19.60 -0.67
C ARG A 536 14.07 19.96 -1.90
N PHE A 537 13.45 19.94 -3.08
CA PHE A 537 14.13 20.34 -4.31
C PHE A 537 13.13 20.83 -5.36
N LEU A 538 13.65 21.65 -6.28
CA LEU A 538 12.95 22.15 -7.45
C LEU A 538 13.82 21.84 -8.65
N LEU A 539 13.27 21.12 -9.64
CA LEU A 539 13.94 20.87 -10.91
C LEU A 539 13.25 21.67 -12.01
N GLU A 540 14.03 22.32 -12.87
CA GLU A 540 13.61 23.01 -14.08
C GLU A 540 14.56 22.65 -15.21
N GLN A 541 14.15 21.69 -16.04
CA GLN A 541 15.02 21.10 -17.06
C GLN A 541 14.48 21.31 -18.46
N SER A 542 15.36 21.69 -19.39
CA SER A 542 15.02 22.06 -20.76
C SER A 542 15.88 21.29 -21.75
N TYR A 543 15.26 20.71 -22.78
CA TYR A 543 15.93 19.81 -23.72
C TYR A 543 15.56 20.13 -25.17
N ALA A 544 16.57 20.20 -26.03
CA ALA A 544 16.44 20.07 -27.48
C ALA A 544 16.60 18.58 -27.85
N LEU A 545 15.50 17.90 -28.16
CA LEU A 545 15.45 16.44 -28.25
C LEU A 545 15.76 15.88 -29.62
N ARG A 546 15.93 16.70 -30.67
CA ARG A 546 16.17 16.22 -32.05
C ARG A 546 17.27 15.16 -32.12
N ASP A 547 18.46 15.51 -31.63
CA ASP A 547 19.62 14.62 -31.72
C ASP A 547 19.50 13.42 -30.77
N ILE A 548 18.71 13.54 -29.70
CA ILE A 548 18.45 12.45 -28.76
C ILE A 548 17.50 11.44 -29.39
N LEU A 549 16.43 11.89 -30.03
CA LEU A 549 15.47 11.03 -30.73
C LEU A 549 16.15 10.26 -31.88
N GLN A 550 17.11 10.87 -32.57
CA GLN A 550 17.90 10.16 -33.59
C GLN A 550 18.75 9.02 -33.02
N THR A 551 19.25 9.14 -31.78
CA THR A 551 19.94 8.02 -31.10
C THR A 551 18.99 6.91 -30.65
N LEU A 552 17.68 7.16 -30.70
CA LEU A 552 16.62 6.18 -30.44
C LEU A 552 15.99 5.67 -31.75
N ASP A 553 16.74 5.72 -32.85
CA ASP A 553 16.35 5.30 -34.20
C ASP A 553 15.18 6.08 -34.83
N ILE A 554 14.78 7.21 -34.25
CA ILE A 554 13.79 8.13 -34.83
C ILE A 554 14.52 9.15 -35.71
N THR A 555 14.64 8.86 -37.00
CA THR A 555 15.47 9.63 -37.94
C THR A 555 14.70 10.12 -39.17
N LYS A 556 13.81 9.30 -39.74
CA LYS A 556 13.02 9.56 -40.95
C LYS A 556 12.18 10.82 -40.88
N VAL A 557 11.55 11.08 -39.73
CA VAL A 557 10.73 12.29 -39.51
C VAL A 557 11.52 13.60 -39.62
N PHE A 558 12.86 13.53 -39.53
CA PHE A 558 13.77 14.66 -39.67
C PHE A 558 14.36 14.83 -41.09
N GLN A 559 14.02 13.92 -42.02
CA GLN A 559 14.56 13.90 -43.39
C GLN A 559 13.63 14.65 -44.37
N ASP A 560 14.16 15.05 -45.52
CA ASP A 560 13.40 15.77 -46.56
C ASP A 560 12.34 14.90 -47.24
N ASP A 561 12.48 13.57 -47.16
CA ASP A 561 11.50 12.58 -47.64
C ASP A 561 10.52 12.13 -46.54
N ALA A 562 10.41 12.89 -45.43
CA ALA A 562 9.46 12.60 -44.37
C ALA A 562 8.00 12.67 -44.88
N GLU A 563 7.23 11.63 -44.59
CA GLU A 563 5.83 11.52 -44.99
C GLU A 563 4.91 12.02 -43.87
N ILE A 564 4.71 13.34 -43.81
CA ILE A 564 3.78 14.01 -42.89
C ILE A 564 2.56 14.49 -43.69
N ILE A 565 1.44 13.77 -43.61
CA ILE A 565 0.30 13.84 -44.55
C ILE A 565 -0.83 14.79 -44.13
N ASN A 566 -0.89 15.20 -42.86
CA ASN A 566 -1.97 16.05 -42.32
C ASN A 566 -1.66 17.55 -42.37
N MET A 567 -0.64 17.91 -43.15
CA MET A 567 -0.21 19.28 -43.40
C MET A 567 0.09 19.43 -44.89
N ASP A 568 -0.35 20.53 -45.50
CA ASP A 568 -0.02 20.81 -46.89
C ASP A 568 1.50 21.00 -47.05
N GLY A 569 2.04 20.61 -48.21
CA GLY A 569 3.48 20.65 -48.50
C GLY A 569 4.19 19.33 -48.19
N VAL A 570 5.50 19.41 -47.93
CA VAL A 570 6.34 18.26 -47.53
C VAL A 570 7.16 18.68 -46.29
N PRO A 571 6.51 18.93 -45.14
CA PRO A 571 7.23 19.36 -43.95
C PRO A 571 8.09 18.23 -43.40
N LYS A 572 9.24 18.60 -42.83
CA LYS A 572 10.01 17.72 -41.95
C LYS A 572 10.07 18.28 -40.54
N LEU A 573 10.13 17.40 -39.54
CA LEU A 573 10.39 17.82 -38.18
C LEU A 573 11.80 18.40 -38.10
N THR A 574 11.91 19.63 -37.60
CA THR A 574 13.20 20.34 -37.54
C THR A 574 13.67 20.59 -36.12
N GLN A 575 12.75 20.80 -35.19
CA GLN A 575 13.06 21.08 -33.79
C GLN A 575 12.08 20.35 -32.88
N VAL A 576 12.59 19.85 -31.77
CA VAL A 576 11.79 19.22 -30.71
C VAL A 576 12.25 19.77 -29.38
N TYR A 577 11.36 20.44 -28.66
CA TYR A 577 11.65 21.01 -27.35
C TYR A 577 10.80 20.37 -26.26
N HIS A 578 11.44 20.13 -25.12
CA HIS A 578 10.79 19.70 -23.90
C HIS A 578 11.27 20.54 -22.74
N LYS A 579 10.34 21.09 -21.96
CA LYS A 579 10.67 21.66 -20.65
C LYS A 579 9.75 21.11 -19.58
N SER A 580 10.35 20.70 -18.49
CA SER A 580 9.68 20.08 -17.35
C SER A 580 10.11 20.78 -16.07
N VAL A 581 9.13 21.09 -15.22
CA VAL A 581 9.35 21.70 -13.90
C VAL A 581 8.69 20.82 -12.85
N MET A 582 9.42 20.51 -11.78
CA MET A 582 8.86 19.77 -10.64
C MET A 582 9.27 20.37 -9.32
N SER A 583 8.28 20.56 -8.43
CA SER A 583 8.50 20.97 -7.05
C SER A 583 8.25 19.81 -6.11
N VAL A 584 9.22 19.52 -5.24
CA VAL A 584 9.13 18.55 -4.15
C VAL A 584 9.30 19.26 -2.83
N ASP A 585 8.21 19.34 -2.07
CA ASP A 585 8.13 20.00 -0.78
C ASP A 585 7.11 19.31 0.16
N GLU A 586 6.85 19.93 1.32
CA GLU A 586 5.99 19.40 2.37
C GLU A 586 4.49 19.64 2.11
N THR A 587 4.10 20.35 1.03
CA THR A 587 2.76 20.97 0.92
C THR A 587 1.61 20.01 1.19
N SER A 588 0.92 20.32 2.30
CA SER A 588 -0.48 20.02 2.56
C SER A 588 -1.26 21.33 2.55
N ASP A 589 -2.27 21.45 1.69
CA ASP A 589 -3.34 22.42 1.94
C ASP A 589 -3.99 22.02 3.28
N ASP A 590 -4.00 22.94 4.23
CA ASP A 590 -4.71 22.90 5.52
C ASP A 590 -4.29 21.90 6.64
N THR A 591 -3.62 22.50 7.65
CA THR A 591 -3.97 22.49 9.10
C THR A 591 -4.26 21.19 9.86
N THR A 592 -4.05 19.99 9.32
CA THR A 592 -4.06 18.76 10.12
C THR A 592 -2.64 18.37 10.49
N GLY A 593 -2.13 19.00 11.55
CA GLY A 593 -0.91 18.56 12.23
C GLY A 593 -1.00 17.08 12.57
N GLY A 594 -0.40 16.25 11.71
CA GLY A 594 -0.32 14.82 11.92
C GLY A 594 0.39 14.57 13.24
N GLY A 595 -0.35 14.00 14.20
CA GLY A 595 0.21 13.65 15.49
C GLY A 595 1.49 12.85 15.30
N VAL A 596 2.54 13.24 16.01
CA VAL A 596 3.78 12.45 16.06
C VAL A 596 3.39 11.09 16.61
N ASN A 597 3.46 10.05 15.76
CA ASN A 597 3.33 8.69 16.23
C ASN A 597 4.51 8.44 17.16
N VAL A 598 4.26 8.48 18.47
CA VAL A 598 5.28 8.17 19.48
C VAL A 598 5.48 6.65 19.44
N PHE A 599 6.57 6.22 18.82
CA PHE A 599 6.91 4.80 18.72
C PHE A 599 7.59 4.30 20.00
N SER A 600 7.30 3.04 20.37
CA SER A 600 7.90 2.37 21.54
C SER A 600 9.38 1.96 21.35
N SER A 601 9.87 1.98 20.11
CA SER A 601 11.28 1.81 19.71
C SER A 601 11.59 2.72 18.52
N LEU A 602 12.82 3.26 18.43
CA LEU A 602 13.21 4.11 17.30
C LEU A 602 13.24 3.27 16.01
N PRO A 603 12.43 3.58 14.99
CA PRO A 603 12.53 2.91 13.70
C PRO A 603 13.87 3.22 13.02
N PRO A 604 14.38 2.34 12.14
CA PRO A 604 15.56 2.64 11.36
C PRO A 604 15.30 3.87 10.47
N ARG A 605 16.34 4.70 10.31
CA ARG A 605 16.30 5.91 9.51
C ARG A 605 16.85 5.66 8.12
N LEU A 606 16.10 6.09 7.11
CA LEU A 606 16.50 6.13 5.71
C LEU A 606 16.66 7.59 5.31
N THR A 607 17.90 8.02 5.11
CA THR A 607 18.23 9.39 4.72
C THR A 607 18.66 9.43 3.25
N VAL A 608 17.92 10.19 2.44
CA VAL A 608 18.20 10.44 1.03
C VAL A 608 19.14 11.65 0.94
N ASN A 609 20.40 11.49 1.33
CA ASN A 609 21.39 12.58 1.40
C ASN A 609 22.54 12.44 0.40
N ARG A 610 22.33 11.74 -0.71
CA ARG A 610 23.32 11.54 -1.79
C ARG A 610 22.57 11.37 -3.12
N PRO A 611 23.26 11.42 -4.27
CA PRO A 611 22.63 11.27 -5.57
C PRO A 611 21.66 10.09 -5.64
N PHE A 612 20.46 10.36 -6.17
CA PHE A 612 19.38 9.38 -6.25
C PHE A 612 18.58 9.56 -7.54
N ILE A 613 17.92 8.49 -7.97
CA ILE A 613 16.99 8.49 -9.10
C ILE A 613 15.57 8.48 -8.53
N PHE A 614 14.64 9.13 -9.19
CA PHE A 614 13.22 9.01 -8.88
C PHE A 614 12.40 8.67 -10.11
N ILE A 615 11.33 7.92 -9.90
CA ILE A 615 10.37 7.51 -10.92
C ILE A 615 8.98 7.79 -10.39
N ILE A 616 8.20 8.56 -11.14
CA ILE A 616 6.82 8.88 -10.82
C ILE A 616 5.94 8.01 -11.70
N TYR A 617 5.05 7.25 -11.08
CA TYR A 617 4.14 6.37 -11.80
C TYR A 617 2.73 6.45 -11.23
N HIS A 618 1.73 6.29 -12.09
CA HIS A 618 0.34 6.20 -11.68
C HIS A 618 0.04 4.81 -11.13
N GLN A 619 -0.37 4.72 -9.87
CA GLN A 619 -0.41 3.44 -9.15
C GLN A 619 -1.43 2.46 -9.72
N THR A 620 -2.59 2.96 -10.17
CA THR A 620 -3.65 2.11 -10.72
C THR A 620 -3.21 1.52 -12.05
N THR A 621 -2.78 2.35 -13.01
CA THR A 621 -2.45 1.89 -14.38
C THR A 621 -1.05 1.30 -14.53
N GLY A 622 -0.15 1.54 -13.57
CA GLY A 622 1.28 1.25 -13.71
C GLY A 622 2.05 2.16 -14.68
N SER A 623 1.39 3.12 -15.32
CA SER A 623 2.00 4.06 -16.27
C SER A 623 3.10 4.89 -15.64
N VAL A 624 4.27 4.93 -16.26
CA VAL A 624 5.40 5.80 -15.88
C VAL A 624 5.14 7.21 -16.41
N LEU A 625 4.98 8.16 -15.50
CA LEU A 625 4.66 9.56 -15.82
C LEU A 625 5.92 10.38 -16.05
N SER A 626 6.91 10.23 -15.16
CA SER A 626 8.14 11.02 -15.19
C SER A 626 9.31 10.26 -14.58
N MET A 627 10.51 10.60 -15.01
CA MET A 627 11.76 10.05 -14.49
C MET A 627 12.78 11.16 -14.29
N GLY A 628 13.65 11.03 -13.29
CA GLY A 628 14.67 12.02 -13.01
C GLY A 628 15.76 11.53 -12.08
N ARG A 629 16.83 12.31 -11.99
CA ARG A 629 17.99 12.14 -11.11
C ARG A 629 18.26 13.46 -10.41
N VAL A 630 18.54 13.39 -9.12
CA VAL A 630 19.01 14.52 -8.32
C VAL A 630 20.45 14.24 -7.90
N ILE A 631 21.37 15.02 -8.45
CA ILE A 631 22.79 15.08 -8.09
C ILE A 631 23.03 16.15 -7.02
N ASP A 632 22.42 17.33 -7.18
CA ASP A 632 22.50 18.45 -6.25
C ASP A 632 21.12 19.11 -6.08
N PRO A 633 20.45 18.94 -4.92
CA PRO A 633 19.13 19.51 -4.67
C PRO A 633 19.06 21.04 -4.70
N THR A 634 20.21 21.74 -4.62
CA THR A 634 20.29 23.20 -4.65
C THR A 634 20.34 23.78 -6.06
N LYS A 635 20.59 22.92 -7.07
CA LYS A 635 20.55 23.28 -8.49
C LYS A 635 19.19 22.94 -9.09
N LYS A 636 18.65 23.87 -9.89
CA LYS A 636 17.40 23.67 -10.63
C LYS A 636 17.61 22.86 -11.89
#